data_AF-A0A0C2I5Z8-F1
#
_entry.id   AF-A0A0C2I5Z8-F1
#
_cell.length_a   1.000
_cell.length_b   1.000
_cell.length_c   1.000
_cell.angle_alpha   90.00
_cell.angle_beta   90.00
_cell.angle_gamma   90.00
#
_symmetry.space_group_name_H-M   'P 1'
#
loop_
_entity.id
_entity.type
_entity.pdbx_description
1 polymer ?
#
loop_
_entity_poly.entity_id
_entity_poly.type
_entity_poly.pdbx_seq_one_letter_code
_entity_poly.pdbx_strand_id
1 'polypeptide(L)'
;MIKSLKYDTNFLKSQQSVKTSTSHTALAICNSLIHLGSASDSFIRSNVEWISWSMGWGRFIMISSLGVIHKGHGEVVIKIVSPYLPAAGNEHKSAHQEGGAFYAIGLSYSNYGNRITNYFMNHNHNTMDPVAAHGFCLGLGLASMGSHRKGKDVG
;
A
#
# COMPACT_ATOMS: atom_id res chain seq x y z
N MET A 1 -6.09 16.30 -11.25
CA MET A 1 -5.45 15.42 -12.25
C MET A 1 -4.22 16.14 -12.79
N ILE A 2 -3.02 15.73 -12.37
CA ILE A 2 -1.76 16.34 -12.82
C ILE A 2 -1.61 16.00 -14.31
N LYS A 3 -1.77 17.01 -15.18
CA LYS A 3 -1.60 16.85 -16.62
C LYS A 3 -0.10 16.71 -16.91
N SER A 4 0.30 15.49 -17.29
CA SER A 4 1.57 15.14 -17.92
C SER A 4 2.81 15.20 -17.03
N LEU A 5 3.06 14.12 -16.27
CA LEU A 5 4.44 13.70 -16.04
C LEU A 5 4.92 12.99 -17.31
N LYS A 6 6.04 13.44 -17.88
CA LYS A 6 6.74 12.75 -18.98
C LYS A 6 7.64 11.66 -18.39
N TYR A 7 7.09 10.49 -18.11
CA TYR A 7 7.90 9.28 -17.87
C TYR A 7 7.78 8.34 -19.06
N ASP A 8 8.90 7.76 -19.48
CA ASP A 8 8.92 6.79 -20.58
C ASP A 8 8.42 5.43 -20.09
N THR A 9 7.16 5.13 -20.37
CA THR A 9 6.55 3.84 -20.02
C THR A 9 7.18 2.65 -20.74
N ASN A 10 7.97 2.86 -21.80
CA ASN A 10 8.65 1.79 -22.52
C ASN A 10 9.77 1.15 -21.69
N PHE A 11 10.39 1.91 -20.78
CA PHE A 11 11.37 1.37 -19.84
C PHE A 11 10.77 0.25 -18.98
N LEU A 12 9.61 0.50 -18.34
CA LEU A 12 8.93 -0.49 -17.52
C LEU A 12 8.51 -1.73 -18.32
N LYS A 13 8.04 -1.54 -19.56
CA LYS A 13 7.67 -2.63 -20.47
C LYS A 13 8.87 -3.51 -20.86
N SER A 14 10.05 -2.92 -21.06
CA SER A 14 11.26 -3.68 -21.39
C SER A 14 11.68 -4.66 -20.29
N GLN A 15 11.49 -4.27 -19.02
CA GLN A 15 11.91 -5.02 -17.84
C GLN A 15 10.92 -6.12 -17.44
N GLN A 16 9.73 -6.15 -18.05
CA GLN A 16 8.70 -7.18 -17.85
C GLN A 16 9.15 -8.59 -18.28
N SER A 17 10.16 -8.68 -19.14
CA SER A 17 10.73 -9.95 -19.61
C SER A 17 11.39 -10.78 -18.50
N VAL A 18 11.77 -10.14 -17.37
CA VAL A 18 12.45 -10.81 -16.25
C VAL A 18 11.43 -11.41 -15.28
N LYS A 19 11.22 -12.74 -15.38
CA LYS A 19 10.21 -13.49 -14.62
C LYS A 19 10.69 -13.99 -13.24
N THR A 20 11.49 -13.19 -12.53
CA THR A 20 11.90 -13.56 -11.15
C THR A 20 11.11 -12.79 -10.12
N SER A 21 10.78 -13.42 -8.99
CA SER A 21 10.00 -12.79 -7.89
C SER A 21 10.63 -11.48 -7.41
N THR A 22 11.97 -11.44 -7.32
CA THR A 22 12.73 -10.22 -6.97
C THR A 22 12.57 -9.13 -8.02
N SER A 23 12.55 -9.48 -9.31
CA SER A 23 12.39 -8.50 -10.40
C SER A 23 10.99 -7.91 -10.42
N HIS A 24 9.95 -8.71 -10.18
CA HIS A 24 8.58 -8.19 -10.05
C HIS A 24 8.47 -7.20 -8.89
N THR A 25 9.11 -7.51 -7.76
CA THR A 25 9.13 -6.63 -6.59
C THR A 25 9.88 -5.32 -6.90
N ALA A 26 11.06 -5.40 -7.52
CA ALA A 26 11.83 -4.23 -7.93
C ALA A 26 11.06 -3.38 -8.95
N LEU A 27 10.40 -4.01 -9.91
CA LEU A 27 9.62 -3.35 -10.95
C LEU A 27 8.40 -2.62 -10.36
N ALA A 28 7.74 -3.19 -9.35
CA ALA A 28 6.66 -2.52 -8.64
C ALA A 28 7.15 -1.30 -7.86
N ILE A 29 8.30 -1.39 -7.18
CA ILE A 29 8.91 -0.24 -6.51
C ILE A 29 9.24 0.85 -7.55
N CYS A 30 9.93 0.51 -8.63
CA CYS A 30 10.26 1.44 -9.71
C CYS A 30 9.02 2.11 -10.29
N ASN A 31 8.00 1.32 -10.62
CA ASN A 31 6.72 1.82 -11.11
C ASN A 31 6.08 2.78 -10.10
N SER A 32 6.06 2.43 -8.81
CA SER A 32 5.47 3.27 -7.78
C SER A 32 6.17 4.62 -7.61
N LEU A 33 7.49 4.66 -7.78
CA LEU A 33 8.29 5.88 -7.68
C LEU A 33 8.10 6.77 -8.91
N ILE A 34 8.09 6.17 -10.11
CA ILE A 34 7.82 6.88 -11.37
C ILE A 34 6.43 7.54 -11.34
N HIS A 35 5.45 6.84 -10.75
CA HIS A 35 4.06 7.27 -10.68
C HIS A 35 3.64 7.91 -9.35
N LEU A 36 4.59 8.29 -8.49
CA LEU A 36 4.33 8.85 -7.15
C LEU A 36 3.32 10.01 -7.20
N GLY A 37 2.18 9.86 -6.52
CA GLY A 37 1.14 10.87 -6.41
C GLY A 37 0.41 11.21 -7.73
N SER A 38 0.73 10.53 -8.83
CA SER A 38 0.08 10.75 -10.13
C SER A 38 -1.34 10.17 -10.20
N ALA A 39 -1.65 9.21 -9.31
CA ALA A 39 -2.85 8.36 -9.37
C ALA A 39 -3.01 7.58 -10.69
N SER A 40 -1.94 7.46 -11.48
CA SER A 40 -1.89 6.69 -12.73
C SER A 40 -1.38 5.28 -12.47
N ASP A 41 -2.27 4.36 -12.14
CA ASP A 41 -2.00 2.94 -11.86
C ASP A 41 -2.21 2.01 -13.08
N SER A 42 -2.29 2.57 -14.29
CA SER A 42 -2.53 1.81 -15.53
C SER A 42 -1.58 0.63 -15.74
N PHE A 43 -0.30 0.78 -15.36
CA PHE A 43 0.69 -0.29 -15.45
C PHE A 43 0.40 -1.46 -14.48
N ILE A 44 -0.07 -1.17 -13.27
CA ILE A 44 -0.46 -2.24 -12.33
C ILE A 44 -1.76 -2.87 -12.79
N ARG A 45 -2.72 -2.07 -13.28
CA ARG A 45 -3.99 -2.59 -13.82
C ARG A 45 -3.80 -3.51 -15.03
N SER A 46 -2.83 -3.24 -15.90
CA SER A 46 -2.50 -4.14 -17.01
C SER A 46 -1.76 -5.40 -16.58
N ASN A 47 -1.24 -5.45 -15.34
CA ASN A 47 -0.42 -6.54 -14.82
C ASN A 47 -0.91 -7.03 -13.44
N VAL A 48 -2.23 -7.01 -13.20
CA VAL A 48 -2.82 -7.37 -11.89
C VAL A 48 -2.47 -8.80 -11.47
N GLU A 49 -2.31 -9.69 -12.44
CA GLU A 49 -1.86 -11.07 -12.25
C GLU A 49 -0.52 -11.17 -11.48
N TRP A 50 0.34 -10.15 -11.54
CA TRP A 50 1.60 -10.14 -10.78
C TRP A 50 1.37 -10.07 -9.28
N ILE A 51 0.28 -9.44 -8.83
CA ILE A 51 -0.10 -9.44 -7.41
C ILE A 51 -0.47 -10.87 -6.98
N SER A 52 -1.16 -11.61 -7.86
CA SER A 52 -1.54 -13.01 -7.62
C SER A 52 -0.32 -13.94 -7.61
N TRP A 53 0.64 -13.75 -8.52
CA TRP A 53 1.86 -14.56 -8.58
C TRP A 53 2.87 -14.25 -7.46
N SER A 54 2.86 -13.03 -6.95
CA SER A 54 3.73 -12.64 -5.84
C SER A 54 3.32 -13.37 -4.56
N MET A 55 4.27 -13.81 -3.74
CA MET A 55 4.03 -14.44 -2.44
C MET A 55 4.88 -13.80 -1.33
N GLY A 56 4.46 -13.97 -0.08
CA GLY A 56 5.15 -13.42 1.10
C GLY A 56 5.39 -11.91 0.98
N TRP A 57 6.62 -11.48 1.26
CA TRP A 57 7.04 -10.07 1.23
C TRP A 57 6.96 -9.41 -0.16
N GLY A 58 7.05 -10.18 -1.25
CA GLY A 58 6.81 -9.65 -2.59
C GLY A 58 5.37 -9.14 -2.70
N ARG A 59 4.40 -9.91 -2.21
CA ARG A 59 3.00 -9.52 -2.21
C ARG A 59 2.73 -8.32 -1.31
N PHE A 60 3.39 -8.26 -0.15
CA PHE A 60 3.36 -7.09 0.74
C PHE A 60 3.79 -5.81 0.01
N ILE A 61 4.94 -5.85 -0.67
CA ILE A 61 5.50 -4.69 -1.38
C ILE A 61 4.61 -4.29 -2.56
N MET A 62 4.12 -5.25 -3.35
CA MET A 62 3.21 -4.99 -4.48
C MET A 62 1.97 -4.21 -4.05
N ILE A 63 1.30 -4.63 -2.97
CA ILE A 63 0.10 -3.96 -2.46
C ILE A 63 0.47 -2.58 -1.89
N SER A 64 1.56 -2.49 -1.14
CA SER A 64 2.06 -1.24 -0.55
C SER A 64 2.37 -0.18 -1.61
N SER A 65 2.85 -0.61 -2.78
CA SER A 65 3.21 0.25 -3.91
C SER A 65 2.02 1.06 -4.45
N LEU A 66 0.78 0.54 -4.32
CA LEU A 66 -0.45 1.25 -4.68
C LEU A 66 -0.63 2.52 -3.85
N GLY A 67 -0.26 2.48 -2.56
CA GLY A 67 -0.33 3.64 -1.66
C GLY A 67 0.59 4.79 -2.10
N VAL A 68 1.74 4.47 -2.69
CA VAL A 68 2.71 5.44 -3.21
C VAL A 68 2.19 6.11 -4.49
N ILE A 69 1.65 5.32 -5.42
CA ILE A 69 1.08 5.82 -6.69
C ILE A 69 -0.07 6.78 -6.42
N HIS A 70 -0.92 6.45 -5.44
CA HIS A 70 -2.08 7.23 -5.04
C HIS A 70 -1.82 8.12 -3.83
N LYS A 71 -0.57 8.51 -3.58
CA LYS A 71 -0.25 9.49 -2.53
C LYS A 71 -1.08 10.77 -2.71
N GLY A 72 -1.68 11.26 -1.62
CA GLY A 72 -2.59 12.41 -1.65
C GLY A 72 -4.03 12.10 -2.08
N HIS A 73 -4.33 10.85 -2.46
CA HIS A 73 -5.66 10.37 -2.84
C HIS A 73 -6.11 9.21 -1.93
N GLY A 74 -6.02 9.42 -0.61
CA GLY A 74 -6.20 8.34 0.36
C GLY A 74 -7.58 7.67 0.34
N GLU A 75 -8.65 8.38 0.00
CA GLU A 75 -9.99 7.78 -0.14
C GLU A 75 -10.05 6.74 -1.26
N VAL A 76 -9.32 6.98 -2.34
CA VAL A 76 -9.21 6.04 -3.47
C VAL A 76 -8.40 4.81 -3.03
N VAL A 77 -7.33 5.01 -2.27
CA VAL A 77 -6.50 3.90 -1.74
C VAL A 77 -7.30 2.98 -0.86
N ILE A 78 -8.08 3.50 0.09
CA ILE A 78 -8.93 2.67 0.96
C ILE A 78 -9.86 1.79 0.12
N LYS A 79 -10.49 2.33 -0.92
CA LYS A 79 -11.36 1.56 -1.82
C LYS A 79 -10.60 0.47 -2.58
N ILE A 80 -9.42 0.80 -3.11
CA ILE A 80 -8.59 -0.15 -3.87
C ILE A 80 -8.08 -1.28 -2.97
N VAL A 81 -7.70 -0.98 -1.73
CA VAL A 81 -7.10 -1.96 -0.80
C VAL A 81 -8.11 -2.62 0.13
N SER A 82 -9.36 -2.16 0.17
CA SER A 82 -10.46 -2.78 0.93
C SER A 82 -10.59 -4.29 0.69
N PRO A 83 -10.42 -4.83 -0.54
CA PRO A 83 -10.45 -6.27 -0.76
C PRO A 83 -9.31 -7.02 -0.09
N TYR A 84 -8.25 -6.36 0.38
CA TYR A 84 -7.09 -6.97 1.05
C TYR A 84 -7.11 -6.80 2.58
N LEU A 85 -8.03 -6.00 3.13
CA LEU A 85 -8.18 -5.77 4.58
C LEU A 85 -8.99 -6.88 5.27
N PRO A 86 -8.82 -7.08 6.59
CA PRO A 86 -9.43 -8.20 7.34
C PRO A 86 -10.96 -8.12 7.40
N ALA A 87 -11.54 -6.90 7.41
CA ALA A 87 -12.98 -6.68 7.53
C ALA A 87 -13.83 -7.15 6.34
N ALA A 88 -13.22 -7.58 5.24
CA ALA A 88 -13.95 -8.01 4.03
C ALA A 88 -14.32 -9.51 4.00
N GLY A 89 -14.34 -10.20 5.15
CA GLY A 89 -14.96 -11.53 5.30
C GLY A 89 -14.35 -12.67 4.46
N ASN A 90 -13.13 -12.51 3.96
CA ASN A 90 -12.48 -13.47 3.07
C ASN A 90 -11.46 -14.32 3.82
N GLU A 91 -11.74 -15.63 3.94
CA GLU A 91 -10.97 -16.63 4.69
C GLU A 91 -9.61 -17.00 4.04
N HIS A 92 -9.26 -16.44 2.88
CA HIS A 92 -8.05 -16.77 2.10
C HIS A 92 -7.02 -15.64 1.99
N LYS A 93 -6.87 -14.80 3.02
CA LYS A 93 -5.90 -13.69 2.99
C LYS A 93 -4.60 -14.04 3.71
N SER A 94 -3.48 -13.84 3.03
CA SER A 94 -2.16 -13.90 3.66
C SER A 94 -1.95 -12.66 4.54
N ALA A 95 -1.37 -12.82 5.73
CA ALA A 95 -1.00 -11.70 6.61
C ALA A 95 -0.12 -10.63 5.92
N HIS A 96 0.64 -11.03 4.88
CA HIS A 96 1.42 -10.10 4.06
C HIS A 96 0.54 -9.16 3.22
N GLN A 97 -0.62 -9.63 2.78
CA GLN A 97 -1.57 -8.79 2.03
C GLN A 97 -2.23 -7.76 2.92
N GLU A 98 -2.67 -8.21 4.09
CA GLU A 98 -3.26 -7.36 5.11
C GLU A 98 -2.27 -6.29 5.57
N GLY A 99 -1.05 -6.69 5.97
CA GLY A 99 0.01 -5.76 6.36
C GLY A 99 0.34 -4.77 5.23
N GLY A 100 0.45 -5.26 3.99
CA GLY A 100 0.71 -4.40 2.83
C GLY A 100 -0.41 -3.40 2.56
N ALA A 101 -1.67 -3.78 2.79
CA ALA A 101 -2.82 -2.90 2.65
C ALA A 101 -2.81 -1.77 3.70
N PHE A 102 -2.55 -2.09 4.97
CA PHE A 102 -2.39 -1.09 6.02
C PHE A 102 -1.22 -0.14 5.74
N TYR A 103 -0.10 -0.67 5.25
CA TYR A 103 1.06 0.15 4.89
C TYR A 103 0.75 1.06 3.69
N ALA A 104 0.04 0.57 2.67
CA ALA A 104 -0.43 1.38 1.53
C ALA A 104 -1.29 2.57 1.98
N ILE A 105 -2.23 2.33 2.92
CA ILE A 105 -3.07 3.39 3.48
C ILE A 105 -2.18 4.43 4.17
N GLY A 106 -1.27 4.02 5.04
CA GLY A 106 -0.37 4.95 5.73
C GLY A 106 0.49 5.78 4.80
N LEU A 107 1.05 5.17 3.74
CA LEU A 107 1.82 5.87 2.70
C LEU A 107 0.98 6.93 1.99
N SER A 108 -0.27 6.61 1.65
CA SER A 108 -1.17 7.52 0.96
C SER A 108 -1.59 8.73 1.80
N TYR A 109 -1.68 8.55 3.13
CA TYR A 109 -2.07 9.56 4.13
C TYR A 109 -0.88 10.18 4.87
N SER A 110 0.36 9.93 4.43
CA SER A 110 1.56 10.50 5.05
C SER A 110 1.45 12.02 5.21
N ASN A 111 1.74 12.54 6.40
CA ASN A 111 1.62 13.96 6.81
C ASN A 111 0.20 14.56 6.84
N TYR A 112 -0.86 13.82 6.55
CA TYR A 112 -2.26 14.29 6.62
C TYR A 112 -3.13 13.44 7.58
N GLY A 113 -2.50 12.60 8.41
CA GLY A 113 -3.17 11.45 9.02
C GLY A 113 -3.96 11.70 10.30
N ASN A 114 -4.17 12.94 10.76
CA ASN A 114 -5.13 13.22 11.85
C ASN A 114 -6.52 12.63 11.56
N ARG A 115 -6.92 12.53 10.28
CA ARG A 115 -8.20 11.92 9.87
C ARG A 115 -8.19 10.40 9.82
N ILE A 116 -7.05 9.76 9.51
CA ILE A 116 -6.97 8.31 9.35
C ILE A 116 -6.50 7.57 10.60
N THR A 117 -5.84 8.24 11.55
CA THR A 117 -5.38 7.60 12.80
C THR A 117 -6.52 6.94 13.57
N ASN A 118 -7.72 7.55 13.61
CA ASN A 118 -8.90 6.94 14.23
C ASN A 118 -9.36 5.68 13.48
N TYR A 119 -9.23 5.66 12.15
CA TYR A 119 -9.51 4.46 11.35
C TYR A 119 -8.55 3.32 11.70
N PHE A 120 -7.24 3.59 11.86
CA PHE A 120 -6.28 2.60 12.33
C PHE A 120 -6.60 2.11 13.75
N MET A 121 -6.91 3.02 14.68
CA MET A 121 -7.24 2.63 16.06
C MET A 121 -8.49 1.73 16.14
N ASN A 122 -9.50 1.97 15.30
CA ASN A 122 -10.68 1.10 15.23
C ASN A 122 -10.36 -0.30 14.68
N HIS A 123 -9.30 -0.45 13.90
CA HIS A 123 -8.81 -1.72 13.37
C HIS A 123 -7.70 -2.34 14.24
N ASN A 124 -7.36 -1.72 15.37
CA ASN A 124 -6.39 -2.28 16.30
C ASN A 124 -7.04 -3.45 17.06
N HIS A 125 -6.60 -4.66 16.78
CA HIS A 125 -7.06 -5.87 17.45
C HIS A 125 -5.89 -6.53 18.16
N ASN A 126 -6.10 -7.00 19.39
CA ASN A 126 -5.07 -7.68 20.19
C ASN A 126 -4.56 -9.00 19.57
N THR A 127 -5.19 -9.47 18.49
CA THR A 127 -4.90 -10.75 17.81
C THR A 127 -4.47 -10.55 16.36
N MET A 128 -3.65 -9.54 16.07
CA MET A 128 -3.03 -9.39 14.75
C MET A 128 -1.84 -10.35 14.57
N ASP A 129 -1.73 -10.94 13.38
CA ASP A 129 -0.51 -11.65 12.98
C ASP A 129 0.70 -10.69 13.01
N PRO A 130 1.90 -11.12 13.41
CA PRO A 130 3.09 -10.26 13.46
C PRO A 130 3.41 -9.53 12.15
N VAL A 131 3.14 -10.16 10.99
CA VAL A 131 3.36 -9.53 9.67
C VAL A 131 2.31 -8.47 9.38
N ALA A 132 1.05 -8.73 9.73
CA ALA A 132 -0.02 -7.74 9.62
C ALA A 132 0.23 -6.56 10.58
N ALA A 133 0.61 -6.84 11.83
CA ALA A 133 0.98 -5.86 12.84
C ALA A 133 2.17 -4.99 12.39
N HIS A 134 3.17 -5.58 11.71
CA HIS A 134 4.29 -4.83 11.14
C HIS A 134 3.79 -3.75 10.15
N GLY A 135 2.96 -4.13 9.16
CA GLY A 135 2.41 -3.19 8.20
C GLY A 135 1.47 -2.15 8.83
N PHE A 136 0.67 -2.57 9.81
CA PHE A 136 -0.20 -1.70 10.60
C PHE A 136 0.59 -0.64 11.37
N CYS A 137 1.62 -1.03 12.11
CA CYS A 137 2.46 -0.11 12.88
C CYS A 137 3.20 0.89 11.99
N LEU A 138 3.74 0.43 10.85
CA LEU A 138 4.35 1.32 9.87
C LEU A 138 3.34 2.33 9.29
N GLY A 139 2.15 1.84 8.92
CA GLY A 139 1.10 2.69 8.37
C GLY A 139 0.59 3.73 9.37
N LEU A 140 0.36 3.32 10.61
CA LEU A 140 -0.04 4.19 11.71
C LEU A 140 1.05 5.22 12.04
N GLY A 141 2.32 4.82 12.06
CA GLY A 141 3.46 5.71 12.28
C GLY A 141 3.55 6.79 11.20
N LEU A 142 3.38 6.43 9.92
CA LEU A 142 3.35 7.39 8.81
C LEU A 142 2.15 8.34 8.88
N ALA A 143 0.98 7.83 9.25
CA ALA A 143 -0.22 8.65 9.42
C ALA A 143 -0.10 9.63 10.60
N SER A 144 0.51 9.20 11.70
CA SER A 144 0.67 10.00 12.93
C SER A 144 1.99 10.78 12.99
N MET A 145 2.81 10.73 11.94
CA MET A 145 4.11 11.39 11.91
C MET A 145 3.97 12.89 12.20
N GLY A 146 4.68 13.38 13.21
CA GLY A 146 4.65 14.79 13.62
C GLY A 146 3.38 15.24 14.37
N SER A 147 2.43 14.34 14.66
CA SER A 147 1.17 14.69 15.35
C SER A 147 1.30 14.90 16.87
N HIS A 148 2.44 14.55 17.47
CA HIS A 148 2.69 14.58 18.93
C HIS A 148 1.54 13.94 19.76
N ARG A 149 0.83 12.96 19.18
CA ARG A 149 -0.28 12.28 19.86
C ARG A 149 0.28 11.41 20.99
N LYS A 150 -0.05 11.75 22.23
CA LYS A 150 0.30 10.93 23.40
C LYS A 150 -0.62 9.72 23.41
N GLY A 151 -0.07 8.51 23.60
CA GLY A 151 -0.83 7.26 23.63
C GLY A 151 -1.79 7.10 24.83
N LYS A 152 -2.16 8.20 25.51
CA LYS A 152 -2.98 8.22 26.72
C LYS A 152 -4.42 8.71 26.52
N ASP A 153 -4.81 9.13 25.32
CA ASP A 153 -6.20 9.56 25.05
C ASP A 153 -7.13 8.37 24.73
N VAL A 154 -6.86 7.21 25.34
CA VAL A 154 -7.72 6.01 25.29
C VAL A 154 -8.01 5.63 26.74
N GLY A 155 -8.80 6.48 27.39
CA GLY A 155 -9.46 6.22 28.66
C GLY A 155 -10.96 6.25 28.45
#